data_AF-A0A9X3F921-F1
#
_entry.id   AF-A0A9X3F921-F1
#
_cell.length_a   1.000
_cell.length_b   1.000
_cell.length_c   1.000
_cell.angle_alpha   90.00
_cell.angle_beta   90.00
_cell.angle_gamma   90.00
#
_symmetry.space_group_name_H-M   'P 1'
#
loop_
_entity.id
_entity.type
_entity.pdbx_description
1 polymer ?
#
loop_
_entity_poly.entity_id
_entity_poly.type
_entity_poly.pdbx_seq_one_letter_code
_entity_poly.pdbx_strand_id
1 'polypeptide(L)'
;MDELKNIAPELSKLKKEVPFSTPKNYFDDFSARMQTRMQTEKQGEPEHKPKIIQLLKPFIGLAASFALIFLLVYVPLKTFITSEINEVTVNIDHSDTDSEFLNILEGIDESSFFALLDESESETTDDFTNEELMSYVSANFTDYEIFEFTKNN
;
A
#
# COMPACT_ATOMS: atom_id res chain seq x y z
N MET A 1 15.03 -63.18 27.14
CA MET A 1 13.89 -64.01 27.59
C MET A 1 13.81 -64.11 29.11
N ASP A 2 14.91 -63.91 29.83
CA ASP A 2 14.96 -64.04 31.29
C ASP A 2 14.33 -62.86 32.05
N GLU A 3 14.25 -61.67 31.44
CA GLU A 3 13.62 -60.48 32.04
C GLU A 3 12.11 -60.68 32.26
N LEU A 4 11.39 -61.25 31.28
CA LEU A 4 9.96 -61.53 31.42
C LEU A 4 9.65 -62.58 32.50
N LYS A 5 10.55 -63.55 32.72
CA LYS A 5 10.37 -64.58 33.75
C LYS A 5 10.41 -64.01 35.17
N ASN A 6 11.17 -62.94 35.39
CA ASN A 6 11.27 -62.28 36.69
C ASN A 6 10.14 -61.27 36.93
N ILE A 7 9.66 -60.60 35.88
CA ILE A 7 8.63 -59.55 35.98
C ILE A 7 7.21 -60.14 36.02
N ALA A 8 6.95 -61.25 35.32
CA ALA A 8 5.65 -61.92 35.27
C ALA A 8 5.06 -62.30 36.66
N PRO A 9 5.82 -62.89 37.60
CA PRO A 9 5.29 -63.19 38.93
C PRO A 9 4.97 -61.92 39.74
N GLU A 10 5.66 -60.80 39.51
CA GLU A 10 5.31 -59.53 40.16
C GLU A 10 4.02 -58.92 39.60
N LEU A 11 3.83 -58.98 38.28
CA LEU A 11 2.59 -58.52 37.63
C LEU A 11 1.37 -59.33 38.05
N SER A 12 1.54 -60.64 38.32
CA SER A 12 0.44 -61.50 38.80
C SER A 12 -0.03 -61.17 40.22
N LYS A 13 0.81 -60.49 41.03
CA LYS A 13 0.47 -60.03 42.38
C LYS A 13 -0.32 -58.72 42.36
N LEU A 14 -0.33 -58.01 41.22
CA LEU A 14 -1.10 -56.78 41.06
C LEU A 14 -2.59 -57.11 40.90
N LYS A 15 -3.43 -56.41 41.66
CA LYS A 15 -4.88 -56.59 41.61
C LYS A 15 -5.37 -56.22 40.20
N LYS A 16 -6.05 -57.14 39.51
CA LYS A 16 -6.63 -56.92 38.18
C LYS A 16 -7.91 -56.05 38.27
N GLU A 17 -7.80 -54.92 38.94
CA GLU A 17 -8.83 -53.89 38.94
C GLU A 17 -8.55 -52.94 37.79
N VAL A 18 -9.55 -52.72 36.95
CA VAL A 18 -9.50 -51.72 35.91
C VAL A 18 -9.80 -50.36 36.57
N PRO A 19 -8.82 -49.47 36.74
CA PRO A 19 -9.04 -48.20 37.44
C PRO A 19 -9.88 -47.21 36.61
N PHE A 20 -10.06 -47.50 35.32
CA PHE A 20 -10.84 -46.71 34.40
C PHE A 20 -12.11 -47.47 34.04
N SER A 21 -13.24 -46.87 34.36
CA SER A 21 -14.55 -47.31 33.89
C SER A 21 -15.29 -46.10 33.36
N THR A 22 -16.10 -46.30 32.33
CA THR A 22 -16.94 -45.22 31.82
C THR A 22 -18.11 -44.99 32.77
N PRO A 23 -18.58 -43.74 32.92
CA PRO A 23 -19.84 -43.46 33.62
C PRO A 23 -20.99 -44.28 33.05
N LYS A 24 -22.00 -44.57 33.88
CA LYS A 24 -23.23 -45.22 33.42
C LYS A 24 -23.85 -44.41 32.29
N ASN A 25 -24.32 -45.10 31.24
CA ASN A 25 -24.98 -44.51 30.07
C ASN A 25 -24.10 -43.55 29.24
N TYR A 26 -22.76 -43.58 29.40
CA TYR A 26 -21.85 -42.70 28.66
C TYR A 26 -22.02 -42.80 27.13
N PHE A 27 -22.17 -44.02 26.63
CA PHE A 27 -22.32 -44.27 25.19
C PHE A 27 -23.77 -44.11 24.72
N ASP A 28 -24.75 -44.36 25.60
CA ASP A 28 -26.18 -44.23 25.26
C ASP A 28 -26.55 -42.76 24.99
N ASP A 29 -26.05 -41.83 25.82
CA ASP A 29 -26.31 -40.38 25.68
C ASP A 29 -25.34 -39.67 24.73
N PHE A 30 -24.33 -40.38 24.20
CA PHE A 30 -23.29 -39.79 23.36
C PHE A 30 -23.86 -39.14 22.10
N SER A 31 -24.73 -39.86 21.38
CA SER A 31 -25.33 -39.39 20.12
C SER A 31 -26.15 -38.12 20.32
N ALA A 32 -26.93 -38.06 21.40
CA ALA A 32 -27.72 -36.88 21.76
C ALA A 32 -26.80 -35.67 22.07
N ARG A 33 -25.74 -35.88 22.85
CA ARG A 33 -24.76 -34.82 23.18
C ARG A 33 -24.04 -34.31 21.94
N MET A 34 -23.67 -35.20 21.03
CA MET A 34 -23.05 -34.85 19.74
C MET A 34 -23.98 -34.00 18.89
N GLN A 35 -25.24 -34.43 18.74
CA GLN A 35 -26.23 -33.70 17.96
C GLN A 35 -26.51 -32.31 18.52
N THR A 36 -26.63 -32.18 19.85
CA THR A 36 -26.78 -30.87 20.51
C THR A 36 -25.59 -29.97 20.23
N ARG A 37 -24.35 -30.47 20.34
CA ARG A 37 -23.14 -29.68 19.99
C ARG A 37 -23.14 -29.23 18.54
N MET A 38 -23.45 -30.14 17.61
CA MET A 38 -23.54 -29.79 16.20
C MET A 38 -24.63 -28.75 15.92
N GLN A 39 -25.75 -28.78 16.65
CA GLN A 39 -26.81 -27.78 16.50
C GLN A 39 -26.41 -26.44 17.11
N THR A 40 -25.79 -26.42 18.29
CA THR A 40 -25.26 -25.21 18.92
C THR A 40 -24.17 -24.57 18.06
N GLU A 41 -23.26 -25.35 17.48
CA GLU A 41 -22.21 -24.86 16.58
C GLU A 41 -22.80 -24.38 15.24
N LYS A 42 -23.84 -25.03 14.72
CA LYS A 42 -24.57 -24.56 13.53
C LYS A 42 -25.43 -23.32 13.79
N GLN A 43 -25.85 -23.08 15.03
CA GLN A 43 -26.73 -21.97 15.42
C GLN A 43 -25.98 -20.81 16.09
N GLY A 44 -24.66 -20.92 16.28
CA GLY A 44 -23.93 -20.09 17.23
C GLY A 44 -22.51 -19.74 16.81
N GLU A 45 -22.33 -19.16 15.62
CA GLU A 45 -21.55 -17.93 15.57
C GLU A 45 -22.55 -16.77 15.51
N PRO A 46 -22.60 -15.85 16.49
CA PRO A 46 -23.18 -14.56 16.19
C PRO A 46 -22.39 -14.03 15.02
N GLU A 47 -23.04 -13.86 13.86
CA GLU A 47 -22.46 -13.11 12.75
C GLU A 47 -22.02 -11.77 13.31
N HIS A 48 -20.73 -11.66 13.65
CA HIS A 48 -20.09 -10.41 13.97
C HIS A 48 -20.03 -9.66 12.65
N LYS A 49 -21.17 -9.08 12.26
CA LYS A 49 -21.27 -8.15 11.14
C LYS A 49 -20.19 -7.12 11.41
N PRO A 50 -19.11 -7.08 10.60
CA PRO A 50 -18.04 -6.16 10.87
C PRO A 50 -18.66 -4.77 10.82
N LYS A 51 -18.57 -4.05 11.93
CA LYS A 51 -19.01 -2.66 11.98
C LYS A 51 -18.09 -1.90 11.03
N ILE A 52 -18.48 -1.71 9.78
CA ILE A 52 -17.69 -1.03 8.74
C ILE A 52 -17.22 0.35 9.24
N ILE A 53 -18.05 1.00 10.07
CA ILE A 53 -17.75 2.24 10.79
C ILE A 53 -16.54 2.18 11.74
N GLN A 54 -16.12 1.00 12.22
CA GLN A 54 -14.91 0.84 13.02
C GLN A 54 -13.64 0.75 12.15
N LEU A 55 -13.78 0.37 10.88
CA LEU A 55 -12.67 0.27 9.93
C LEU A 55 -12.31 1.62 9.28
N LEU A 56 -13.26 2.55 9.21
CA LEU A 56 -13.02 3.91 8.71
C LEU A 56 -12.45 4.87 9.78
N LYS A 57 -12.47 4.49 11.07
CA LYS A 57 -11.91 5.31 12.17
C LYS A 57 -10.46 5.79 11.94
N PRO A 58 -9.52 4.98 11.43
CA PRO A 58 -8.16 5.46 11.13
C PRO A 58 -8.06 6.28 9.84
N PHE A 59 -8.95 6.12 8.85
CA PHE A 59 -8.85 6.77 7.54
C PHE A 59 -9.49 8.16 7.45
N ILE A 60 -10.30 8.55 8.44
CA ILE A 60 -10.96 9.86 8.49
C ILE A 60 -9.96 11.02 8.53
N GLY A 61 -8.76 10.82 9.07
CA GLY A 61 -7.69 11.83 9.06
C GLY A 61 -7.21 12.20 7.65
N LEU A 62 -7.20 11.24 6.72
CA LEU A 62 -6.80 11.44 5.33
C LEU A 62 -7.86 12.26 4.57
N ALA A 63 -9.14 11.95 4.74
CA ALA A 63 -10.22 12.73 4.13
C ALA A 63 -10.24 14.17 4.67
N ALA A 64 -9.95 14.36 5.97
CA ALA A 64 -9.87 15.68 6.56
C ALA A 64 -8.68 16.51 6.03
N SER A 65 -7.53 15.89 5.73
CA SER A 65 -6.39 16.61 5.13
C SER A 65 -6.69 17.06 3.70
N PHE A 66 -7.30 16.20 2.88
CA PHE A 66 -7.74 16.57 1.53
C PHE A 66 -8.82 17.66 1.57
N ALA A 67 -9.78 17.57 2.48
CA ALA A 67 -10.79 18.62 2.64
C ALA A 67 -10.18 19.95 3.11
N LEU A 68 -9.14 19.91 3.96
CA LEU A 68 -8.41 21.10 4.39
C LEU A 68 -7.68 21.72 3.20
N ILE A 69 -6.92 20.95 2.42
CA ILE A 69 -6.22 21.43 1.22
C ILE A 69 -7.22 22.02 0.22
N PHE A 70 -8.32 21.30 -0.04
CA PHE A 70 -9.38 21.79 -0.93
C PHE A 70 -9.98 23.09 -0.42
N LEU A 71 -10.23 23.24 0.88
CA LEU A 71 -10.71 24.48 1.47
C LEU A 71 -9.67 25.60 1.35
N LEU A 72 -8.40 25.31 1.58
CA LEU A 72 -7.29 26.26 1.50
C LEU A 72 -7.10 26.79 0.08
N VAL A 73 -7.43 26.00 -0.94
CA VAL A 73 -7.43 26.43 -2.35
C VAL A 73 -8.75 27.08 -2.75
N TYR A 74 -9.88 26.43 -2.46
CA TYR A 74 -11.21 26.85 -2.90
C TYR A 74 -11.69 28.15 -2.24
N VAL A 75 -11.39 28.37 -0.95
CA VAL A 75 -11.80 29.58 -0.23
C VAL A 75 -11.14 30.84 -0.79
N PRO A 76 -9.80 30.94 -0.96
CA PRO A 76 -9.20 32.14 -1.53
C PRO A 76 -9.55 32.31 -3.00
N LEU A 77 -9.62 31.24 -3.80
CA LEU A 77 -10.05 31.34 -5.20
C LEU A 77 -11.46 31.93 -5.28
N LYS A 78 -12.42 31.42 -4.50
CA LYS A 78 -13.79 31.94 -4.52
C LYS A 78 -13.90 33.36 -3.95
N THR A 79 -13.17 33.66 -2.87
CA THR A 79 -13.33 34.90 -2.10
C THR A 79 -12.54 36.08 -2.69
N PHE A 80 -11.39 35.85 -3.32
CA PHE A 80 -10.52 36.92 -3.85
C PHE A 80 -10.60 37.09 -5.38
N ILE A 81 -10.90 36.04 -6.16
CA ILE A 81 -10.93 36.15 -7.65
C ILE A 81 -12.28 36.68 -8.16
N THR A 82 -13.32 36.67 -7.33
CA THR A 82 -14.64 37.23 -7.68
C THR A 82 -14.68 38.77 -7.63
N SER A 83 -13.58 39.48 -7.32
CA SER A 83 -13.68 40.94 -7.20
C SER A 83 -13.51 41.72 -8.50
N GLU A 84 -12.64 41.37 -9.44
CA GLU A 84 -12.62 42.05 -10.77
C GLU A 84 -11.96 41.16 -11.84
N ILE A 85 -12.77 40.57 -12.72
CA ILE A 85 -12.28 40.03 -14.00
C ILE A 85 -12.46 41.14 -15.05
N ASN A 86 -11.64 42.19 -14.95
CA ASN A 86 -11.40 43.11 -16.05
C ASN A 86 -10.03 42.76 -16.64
N GLU A 87 -10.03 42.49 -17.94
CA GLU A 87 -8.90 42.18 -18.84
C GLU A 87 -7.50 42.47 -18.31
N VAL A 88 -6.84 41.45 -17.77
CA VAL A 88 -5.40 41.29 -17.93
C VAL A 88 -5.17 39.82 -18.21
N THR A 89 -4.98 39.51 -19.50
CA THR A 89 -4.34 38.28 -19.94
C THR A 89 -2.97 38.20 -19.27
N VAL A 90 -2.91 37.52 -18.14
CA VAL A 90 -1.66 37.02 -17.59
C VAL A 90 -1.19 35.96 -18.58
N ASN A 91 -0.15 36.29 -19.34
CA ASN A 91 0.65 35.27 -20.01
C ASN A 91 1.27 34.41 -18.91
N ILE A 92 0.53 33.37 -18.49
CA ILE A 92 1.09 32.21 -17.82
C ILE A 92 1.45 31.26 -18.96
N ASP A 93 2.53 31.61 -19.65
CA ASP A 93 3.26 30.63 -20.44
C ASP A 93 4.11 29.87 -19.43
N HIS A 94 3.58 28.77 -18.88
CA HIS A 94 4.26 27.66 -18.17
C HIS A 94 3.22 26.75 -17.52
N SER A 95 2.40 26.10 -18.34
CA SER A 95 1.68 24.87 -17.98
C SER A 95 1.19 24.08 -19.21
N ASP A 96 1.61 24.43 -20.42
CA ASP A 96 1.26 23.64 -21.62
C ASP A 96 2.29 22.54 -21.89
N THR A 97 3.59 22.81 -21.70
CA THR A 97 4.69 21.86 -21.97
C THR A 97 4.60 20.58 -21.14
N ASP A 98 4.27 20.68 -19.85
CA ASP A 98 4.20 19.50 -18.98
C ASP A 98 3.00 18.63 -19.32
N SER A 99 1.87 19.25 -19.70
CA SER A 99 0.67 18.51 -20.10
C SER A 99 0.84 17.83 -21.46
N GLU A 100 1.54 18.48 -22.39
CA GLU A 100 1.88 17.93 -23.71
C GLU A 100 2.91 16.80 -23.57
N PHE A 101 3.95 16.98 -22.75
CA PHE A 101 4.94 15.96 -22.46
C PHE A 101 4.32 14.73 -21.80
N LEU A 102 3.40 14.91 -20.84
CA LEU A 102 2.69 13.80 -20.20
C LEU A 102 1.78 13.04 -21.18
N ASN A 103 1.16 13.75 -22.14
CA ASN A 103 0.31 13.15 -23.17
C ASN A 103 1.14 12.36 -24.20
N ILE A 104 2.32 12.89 -24.56
CA ILE A 104 3.29 12.19 -25.40
C ILE A 104 3.82 10.94 -24.67
N LEU A 105 4.13 11.05 -23.37
CA LEU A 105 4.65 9.95 -22.56
C LEU A 105 3.59 8.85 -22.33
N GLU A 106 2.32 9.21 -22.16
CA GLU A 106 1.19 8.27 -22.06
C GLU A 106 0.94 7.53 -23.38
N GLY A 107 1.24 8.17 -24.52
CA GLY A 107 1.09 7.57 -25.85
C GLY A 107 2.21 6.61 -26.27
N ILE A 108 3.34 6.58 -25.55
CA ILE A 108 4.49 5.72 -25.86
C ILE A 108 4.32 4.36 -25.15
N ASP A 109 4.30 3.28 -25.93
CA ASP A 109 4.36 1.93 -25.39
C ASP A 109 5.75 1.62 -24.80
N GLU A 110 5.81 0.81 -23.74
CA GLU A 110 7.04 0.46 -23.01
C GLU A 110 8.12 -0.12 -23.94
N SER A 111 7.72 -0.92 -24.94
CA SER A 111 8.65 -1.47 -25.93
C SER A 111 9.30 -0.42 -26.82
N SER A 112 8.58 0.66 -27.14
CA SER A 112 9.08 1.79 -27.93
C SER A 112 9.95 2.71 -27.08
N PHE A 113 9.62 2.87 -25.79
CA PHE A 113 10.47 3.56 -24.82
C PHE A 113 11.83 2.87 -24.69
N PHE A 114 11.85 1.54 -24.56
CA PHE A 114 13.12 0.79 -24.52
C PHE A 114 13.91 0.90 -25.82
N ALA A 115 13.27 0.90 -26.98
CA ALA A 115 13.94 1.08 -28.26
C ALA A 115 14.62 2.47 -28.38
N LEU A 116 13.99 3.53 -27.88
CA LEU A 116 14.58 4.89 -27.86
C LEU A 116 15.78 5.00 -26.90
N LEU A 117 15.71 4.34 -25.75
CA LEU A 117 16.85 4.24 -24.82
C LEU A 117 18.01 3.44 -25.43
N ASP A 118 17.71 2.34 -26.10
CA ASP A 118 18.71 1.47 -26.77
C ASP A 118 19.33 2.17 -28.00
N GLU A 119 18.56 2.98 -28.71
CA GLU A 119 19.04 3.82 -29.82
C GLU A 119 19.97 4.94 -29.32
N SER A 120 19.78 5.43 -28.09
CA SER A 120 20.72 6.38 -27.46
C SER A 120 22.03 5.74 -26.99
N GLU A 121 22.08 4.42 -26.80
CA GLU A 121 23.31 3.71 -26.45
C GLU A 121 24.15 3.29 -27.68
N SER A 122 23.60 3.41 -28.89
CA SER A 122 24.21 2.88 -30.12
C SER A 122 24.63 3.97 -31.11
N GLU A 123 25.88 4.43 -30.97
CA GLU A 123 26.69 5.16 -31.97
C GLU A 123 26.32 6.63 -32.28
N THR A 124 26.88 7.56 -31.52
CA THR A 124 27.96 8.47 -31.96
C THR A 124 28.32 9.41 -30.82
N THR A 125 29.61 9.63 -30.62
CA THR A 125 30.17 10.64 -29.73
C THR A 125 29.76 12.04 -30.21
N ASP A 126 28.60 12.55 -29.81
CA ASP A 126 28.34 13.98 -29.79
C ASP A 126 28.77 14.49 -28.40
N ASP A 127 30.07 14.77 -28.30
CA ASP A 127 30.67 15.31 -27.09
C ASP A 127 30.01 16.67 -26.84
N PHE A 128 29.17 16.78 -25.82
CA PHE A 128 28.45 18.00 -25.46
C PHE A 128 29.40 19.19 -25.51
N THR A 129 29.27 20.02 -26.55
CA THR A 129 30.31 20.99 -26.86
C THR A 129 30.25 22.14 -25.88
N ASN A 130 31.38 22.80 -25.62
CA ASN A 130 31.39 24.00 -24.79
C ASN A 130 30.45 25.09 -25.33
N GLU A 131 30.23 25.15 -26.64
CA GLU A 131 29.30 26.09 -27.25
C GLU A 131 27.85 25.79 -26.86
N GLU A 132 27.48 24.51 -26.84
CA GLU A 132 26.15 24.06 -26.43
C GLU A 132 25.92 24.25 -24.93
N LEU A 133 26.93 23.97 -24.11
CA LEU A 133 26.92 24.30 -22.68
C LEU A 133 26.70 25.80 -22.46
N MET A 134 27.44 26.65 -23.17
CA MET A 134 27.32 28.11 -23.04
C MET A 134 25.95 28.61 -23.51
N SER A 135 25.44 28.06 -24.63
CA SER A 135 24.11 28.37 -25.13
C SER A 135 23.03 28.02 -24.10
N TYR A 136 23.07 26.80 -23.57
CA TYR A 136 22.14 26.34 -22.54
C TYR A 136 22.22 27.20 -21.28
N VAL A 137 23.43 27.50 -20.78
CA VAL A 137 23.60 28.31 -19.57
C VAL A 137 23.08 29.72 -19.79
N SER A 138 23.33 30.35 -20.93
CA SER A 138 22.84 31.70 -21.23
C SER A 138 21.33 31.77 -21.47
N ALA A 139 20.72 30.69 -21.97
CA ALA A 139 19.28 30.63 -22.20
C ALA A 139 18.48 30.36 -20.92
N ASN A 140 19.08 29.66 -19.96
CA ASN A 140 18.38 29.18 -18.75
C ASN A 140 18.79 29.89 -17.46
N PHE A 141 19.97 30.53 -17.41
CA PHE A 141 20.45 31.21 -16.22
C PHE A 141 20.81 32.66 -16.52
N THR A 142 20.51 33.54 -15.58
CA THR A 142 20.92 34.94 -15.65
C THR A 142 22.35 35.12 -15.13
N ASP A 143 23.06 36.13 -15.63
CA ASP A 143 24.42 36.48 -15.17
C ASP A 143 24.51 36.66 -13.64
N TYR A 144 23.42 37.14 -13.03
CA TYR A 144 23.32 37.30 -11.58
C TYR A 144 23.32 35.96 -10.83
N GLU A 145 22.57 34.97 -11.32
CA GLU A 145 22.50 33.64 -10.71
C GLU A 145 23.83 32.89 -10.82
N ILE A 146 24.51 33.03 -11.96
CA ILE A 146 25.86 32.46 -12.18
C ILE A 146 26.87 33.08 -11.19
N PHE A 147 26.76 34.38 -10.91
CA PHE A 147 27.62 35.08 -9.95
C PHE A 147 27.38 34.64 -8.49
N GLU A 148 26.12 34.51 -8.06
CA GLU A 148 25.80 34.02 -6.71
C GLU A 148 26.33 32.59 -6.50
N PHE A 149 26.19 31.72 -7.50
CA PHE A 149 26.67 30.33 -7.41
C PHE A 149 28.19 30.22 -7.31
N THR A 150 28.92 31.04 -8.06
CA THR A 150 30.40 31.06 -8.04
C THR A 150 30.98 31.73 -6.80
N LYS A 151 30.22 32.61 -6.13
CA LYS A 151 30.64 33.25 -4.87
C LYS A 151 30.48 32.33 -3.66
N ASN A 152 29.57 31.37 -3.73
CA ASN A 152 29.23 30.47 -2.62
C ASN A 152 29.97 29.12 -2.67
N ASN A 153 30.91 28.96 -3.61
CA ASN A 153 31.89 27.87 -3.71
C ASN A 153 33.31 28.44 -3.62
#